data_AF-A0A4V2V182-F1
#
_entry.id   AF-A0A4V2V182-F1
#
_cell.length_a   1.000
_cell.length_b   1.000
_cell.length_c   1.000
_cell.angle_alpha   90.00
_cell.angle_beta   90.00
_cell.angle_gamma   90.00
#
_symmetry.space_group_name_H-M   'P 1'
#
loop_
_entity.id
_entity.type
_entity.pdbx_description
1 polymer ?
#
loop_
_entity_poly.entity_id
_entity_poly.type
_entity_poly.pdbx_seq_one_letter_code
_entity_poly.pdbx_strand_id
1 'polypeptide(L)'
;MNAHTIVLPAEHLWWSDRNEPSFDLIILSHVLEHVFDAQAVLKSVLALLAPGGKIYIEVPDPAGYDLQNFPPLYFFDPEHINHFGRGSLTYFAHVLGLSIVEMGQKKICLQNGAGYPAIFGLFETGMTAFEPGESLYSSLAKYVEESIEGVTQLRTRLLALMGNETPFVLWGAGSLAQRLIGEPWFPLHSLLAIVDRDSKKQGLRFAGKLILSPEVGLQNLPDNTLVICAAAVAADQIEQDYCALGVAYPFHSIVDGEH
;
A
#
# COMPACT_ATOMS: atom_id res chain seq x y z
N MET A 1 18.41 7.03 -28.27
CA MET A 1 17.67 6.16 -27.34
C MET A 1 16.20 6.26 -27.72
N ASN A 2 15.65 5.20 -28.31
CA ASN A 2 14.26 5.22 -28.77
C ASN A 2 13.36 4.97 -27.57
N ALA A 3 12.54 5.95 -27.22
CA ALA A 3 11.49 5.78 -26.23
C ALA A 3 10.45 4.80 -26.79
N HIS A 4 10.36 3.61 -26.20
CA HIS A 4 9.28 2.68 -26.51
C HIS A 4 8.03 3.18 -25.78
N THR A 5 7.14 3.86 -26.52
CA THR A 5 5.78 4.12 -26.07
C THR A 5 5.06 2.78 -25.97
N ILE A 6 4.78 2.32 -24.75
CA ILE A 6 3.88 1.19 -24.52
C ILE A 6 2.47 1.73 -24.74
N VAL A 7 1.89 1.41 -25.90
CA VAL A 7 0.45 1.61 -26.15
C VAL A 7 -0.26 0.42 -25.52
N LEU A 8 -1.02 0.66 -24.46
CA LEU A 8 -1.88 -0.37 -23.88
C LEU A 8 -2.97 -0.75 -24.90
N PRO A 9 -3.31 -2.05 -25.05
CA PRO A 9 -4.33 -2.49 -26.00
C PRO A 9 -5.71 -1.99 -25.53
N ALA A 10 -6.18 -0.89 -26.12
CA ALA A 10 -7.47 -0.26 -25.82
C ALA A 10 -8.67 -0.95 -26.52
N GLU A 11 -8.43 -2.08 -27.19
CA GLU A 11 -9.34 -2.65 -28.17
C GLU A 11 -10.56 -3.40 -27.61
N HIS A 12 -10.73 -3.45 -26.28
CA HIS A 12 -11.95 -3.98 -25.62
C HIS A 12 -12.38 -3.20 -24.37
N LEU A 13 -12.13 -1.89 -24.34
CA LEU A 13 -12.60 -1.01 -23.29
C LEU A 13 -13.75 -0.16 -23.83
N TRP A 14 -15.00 -0.46 -23.46
CA TRP A 14 -16.22 0.26 -23.89
C TRP A 14 -16.25 1.78 -23.59
N TRP A 15 -15.21 2.32 -22.94
CA TRP A 15 -15.01 3.75 -22.73
C TRP A 15 -14.06 4.39 -23.76
N SER A 16 -13.28 3.63 -24.54
CA SER A 16 -12.34 4.17 -25.54
C SER A 16 -13.04 4.84 -26.72
N ASP A 17 -14.33 4.55 -26.94
CA ASP A 17 -15.19 5.22 -27.92
C ASP A 17 -15.75 6.56 -27.40
N ARG A 18 -15.59 6.89 -26.11
CA ARG A 18 -16.04 8.16 -25.51
C ARG A 18 -14.86 9.11 -25.30
N ASN A 19 -14.37 9.68 -26.39
CA ASN A 19 -13.45 10.83 -26.34
C ASN A 19 -14.19 12.17 -26.14
N GLU A 20 -15.48 12.15 -25.81
CA GLU A 20 -16.26 13.35 -25.60
C GLU A 20 -16.33 13.73 -24.10
N PRO A 21 -16.07 15.00 -23.76
CA PRO A 21 -16.25 15.56 -22.42
C PRO A 21 -17.63 15.22 -21.86
N SER A 22 -17.71 14.33 -20.87
CA SER A 22 -18.99 13.74 -20.45
C SER A 22 -19.14 13.51 -18.95
N PHE A 23 -18.11 13.79 -18.15
CA PHE A 23 -18.17 13.60 -16.70
C PHE A 23 -18.24 14.93 -15.95
N ASP A 24 -19.27 15.10 -15.11
CA ASP A 24 -19.39 16.25 -14.21
C ASP A 24 -18.44 16.15 -13.00
N LEU A 25 -18.03 14.93 -12.64
CA LEU A 25 -17.07 14.66 -11.58
C LEU A 25 -16.23 13.44 -11.92
N ILE A 26 -14.91 13.56 -11.80
CA ILE A 26 -13.99 12.42 -11.82
C ILE A 26 -13.31 12.30 -10.47
N ILE A 27 -13.20 11.07 -9.95
CA ILE A 27 -12.63 10.76 -8.64
C ILE A 27 -11.40 9.89 -8.83
N LEU A 28 -10.24 10.38 -8.39
CA LEU A 28 -8.99 9.63 -8.29
C LEU A 28 -8.65 9.47 -6.81
N SER A 29 -9.11 8.37 -6.21
CA SER A 29 -8.85 8.06 -4.80
C SER A 29 -7.85 6.93 -4.72
N HIS A 30 -6.69 7.20 -4.13
CA HIS A 30 -5.58 6.25 -4.01
C HIS A 30 -5.14 5.66 -5.36
N VAL A 31 -4.89 6.56 -6.32
CA VAL A 31 -4.47 6.19 -7.67
C VAL A 31 -3.12 6.81 -8.02
N LEU A 32 -2.97 8.13 -7.83
CA LEU A 32 -1.81 8.86 -8.36
C LEU A 32 -0.49 8.40 -7.73
N GLU A 33 -0.49 7.93 -6.49
CA GLU A 33 0.70 7.41 -5.80
C GLU A 33 1.33 6.23 -6.55
N HIS A 34 0.54 5.52 -7.36
CA HIS A 34 0.96 4.35 -8.13
C HIS A 34 1.40 4.65 -9.57
N VAL A 35 1.16 5.87 -10.05
CA VAL A 35 1.29 6.20 -11.48
C VAL A 35 2.64 6.84 -11.77
N PHE A 36 3.40 6.26 -12.69
CA PHE A 36 4.72 6.78 -13.07
C PHE A 36 4.69 8.22 -13.62
N ASP A 37 3.75 8.51 -14.53
CA ASP A 37 3.54 9.85 -15.09
C ASP A 37 2.17 10.40 -14.67
N ALA A 38 2.11 10.88 -13.42
CA ALA A 38 0.90 11.47 -12.85
C ALA A 38 0.39 12.67 -13.67
N GLN A 39 1.29 13.47 -14.28
CA GLN A 39 0.90 14.61 -15.08
C GLN A 39 0.22 14.18 -16.38
N ALA A 40 0.73 13.17 -17.08
CA ALA A 40 0.11 12.63 -18.29
C ALA A 40 -1.25 11.99 -18.00
N VAL A 41 -1.38 11.24 -16.91
CA VAL A 41 -2.67 10.68 -16.48
C VAL A 41 -3.66 11.80 -16.17
N LEU A 42 -3.28 12.81 -15.40
CA LEU A 42 -4.16 13.93 -15.10
C LEU A 42 -4.59 14.68 -16.37
N LYS A 43 -3.68 14.96 -17.31
CA LYS A 43 -4.06 15.57 -18.60
C LYS A 43 -5.08 14.74 -19.37
N SER A 44 -4.90 13.42 -19.39
CA SER A 44 -5.80 12.51 -20.10
C SER A 44 -7.18 12.46 -19.45
N VAL A 45 -7.22 12.43 -18.12
CA VAL A 45 -8.46 12.40 -17.34
C VAL A 45 -9.22 13.73 -17.44
N LEU A 46 -8.51 14.86 -17.38
CA LEU A 46 -9.12 16.19 -17.50
C LEU A 46 -9.81 16.40 -18.86
N ALA A 47 -9.32 15.77 -19.93
CA ALA A 47 -9.96 15.84 -21.26
C ALA A 47 -11.37 15.21 -21.29
N LEU A 48 -11.70 14.37 -20.31
CA LEU A 48 -13.00 13.72 -20.20
C LEU A 48 -14.02 14.54 -19.38
N LEU A 49 -13.58 15.61 -18.71
CA LEU A 49 -14.47 16.46 -17.90
C LEU A 49 -15.40 17.28 -18.77
N ALA A 50 -16.71 17.18 -18.52
CA ALA A 50 -17.70 18.07 -19.10
C ALA A 50 -17.42 19.54 -18.71
N PRO A 51 -17.88 20.54 -19.48
CA PRO A 51 -17.76 21.94 -19.10
C PRO A 51 -18.32 22.21 -17.69
N GLY A 52 -17.50 22.77 -16.80
CA GLY A 52 -17.86 23.00 -15.38
C GLY A 52 -17.70 21.78 -14.48
N GLY A 53 -17.27 20.64 -15.04
CA GLY A 53 -16.95 19.43 -14.30
C GLY A 53 -15.73 19.60 -13.38
N LYS A 54 -15.64 18.72 -12.39
CA LYS A 54 -14.62 18.76 -11.34
C LYS A 54 -13.81 17.47 -11.27
N ILE A 55 -12.61 17.56 -10.73
CA ILE A 55 -11.81 16.40 -10.38
C ILE A 55 -11.51 16.40 -8.88
N TYR A 56 -11.78 15.27 -8.23
CA TYR A 56 -11.38 14.99 -6.87
C TYR A 56 -10.15 14.09 -6.89
N ILE A 57 -9.12 14.47 -6.16
CA ILE A 57 -7.89 13.69 -6.00
C ILE A 57 -7.70 13.45 -4.50
N GLU A 58 -7.49 12.20 -4.10
CA GLU A 58 -7.17 11.78 -2.75
C GLU A 58 -6.01 10.79 -2.79
N VAL A 59 -4.99 11.06 -1.98
CA VAL A 59 -3.75 10.30 -1.94
C VAL A 59 -3.26 10.21 -0.49
N PRO A 60 -2.36 9.27 -0.16
CA PRO A 60 -1.77 9.19 1.16
C PRO A 60 -1.06 10.50 1.50
N ASP A 61 -1.13 10.92 2.77
CA ASP A 61 -0.52 12.16 3.23
C ASP A 61 0.76 11.90 4.03
N PRO A 62 1.95 12.20 3.46
CA PRO A 62 3.23 12.11 4.13
C PRO A 62 3.33 12.85 5.47
N ALA A 63 2.54 13.90 5.68
CA ALA A 63 2.55 14.64 6.94
C ALA A 63 1.98 13.82 8.12
N GLY A 64 1.21 12.77 7.83
CA GLY A 64 0.63 11.87 8.83
C GLY A 64 1.30 10.50 8.91
N TYR A 65 2.40 10.26 8.21
CA TYR A 65 3.09 8.97 8.28
C TYR A 65 3.69 8.74 9.67
N ASP A 66 3.41 7.58 10.26
CA ASP A 66 3.85 7.23 11.60
C ASP A 66 4.15 5.72 11.72
N LEU A 67 4.83 5.35 12.82
CA LEU A 67 5.10 3.96 13.20
C LEU A 67 4.22 3.44 14.35
N GLN A 68 3.32 4.29 14.85
CA GLN A 68 2.43 3.92 15.94
C GLN A 68 1.27 3.06 15.41
N ASN A 69 0.75 3.40 14.24
CA ASN A 69 -0.41 2.76 13.63
C ASN A 69 -0.02 1.81 12.50
N PHE A 70 1.21 1.91 11.99
CA PHE A 70 1.68 1.21 10.80
C PHE A 70 3.08 0.64 11.01
N PRO A 71 3.40 -0.53 10.42
CA PRO A 71 4.72 -1.09 10.52
C PRO A 71 5.77 -0.24 9.80
N PRO A 72 7.05 -0.46 10.08
CA PRO A 72 8.14 0.22 9.39
C PRO A 72 8.04 0.16 7.87
N LEU A 73 8.29 1.31 7.23
CA LEU A 73 8.23 1.50 5.77
C LEU A 73 6.85 1.15 5.15
N TYR A 74 5.76 1.10 5.92
CA TYR A 74 4.43 0.74 5.40
C TYR A 74 4.02 1.58 4.19
N PHE A 75 4.24 2.89 4.24
CA PHE A 75 3.85 3.79 3.15
C PHE A 75 4.87 3.84 1.99
N PHE A 76 6.06 3.25 2.18
CA PHE A 76 7.13 3.19 1.18
C PHE A 76 7.24 1.78 0.63
N ASP A 77 6.27 1.38 -0.18
CA ASP A 77 6.22 0.07 -0.82
C ASP A 77 6.45 0.18 -2.34
N PRO A 78 6.64 -0.95 -3.05
CA PRO A 78 6.88 -0.95 -4.49
C PRO A 78 5.74 -0.41 -5.35
N GLU A 79 4.51 -0.34 -4.81
CA GLU A 79 3.33 0.17 -5.51
C GLU A 79 3.18 1.68 -5.27
N HIS A 80 3.57 2.20 -4.12
CA HIS A 80 3.52 3.63 -3.78
C HIS A 80 4.81 4.34 -4.22
N ILE A 81 4.92 4.64 -5.51
CA ILE A 81 6.11 5.23 -6.11
C ILE A 81 6.16 6.77 -6.03
N ASN A 82 5.04 7.42 -5.70
CA ASN A 82 4.98 8.86 -5.48
C ASN A 82 4.40 9.20 -4.10
N HIS A 83 4.93 10.29 -3.52
CA HIS A 83 4.44 10.87 -2.27
C HIS A 83 4.02 12.32 -2.50
N PHE A 84 2.72 12.58 -2.41
CA PHE A 84 2.16 13.89 -2.66
C PHE A 84 1.75 14.57 -1.36
N GLY A 85 1.93 15.88 -1.31
CA GLY A 85 1.43 16.73 -0.25
C GLY A 85 0.77 17.97 -0.82
N ARG A 86 0.45 18.92 0.05
CA ARG A 86 -0.23 20.16 -0.31
C ARG A 86 0.49 20.91 -1.44
N GLY A 87 1.82 21.01 -1.35
CA GLY A 87 2.65 21.70 -2.34
C GLY A 87 2.57 21.06 -3.73
N SER A 88 2.69 19.73 -3.83
CA SER A 88 2.65 19.04 -5.12
C SER A 88 1.25 19.04 -5.76
N LEU A 89 0.18 18.92 -4.97
CA LEU A 89 -1.19 19.03 -5.49
C LEU A 89 -1.51 20.44 -6.00
N THR A 90 -1.04 21.47 -5.29
CA THR A 90 -1.15 22.87 -5.73
C THR A 90 -0.34 23.12 -7.01
N TYR A 91 0.86 22.53 -7.10
CA TYR A 91 1.67 22.59 -8.30
C TYR A 91 0.97 21.96 -9.50
N PHE A 92 0.36 20.77 -9.33
CA PHE A 92 -0.44 20.15 -10.41
C PHE A 92 -1.60 21.03 -10.83
N ALA A 93 -2.35 21.60 -9.88
CA ALA A 93 -3.44 22.50 -10.21
C ALA A 93 -2.96 23.68 -11.06
N HIS A 94 -1.82 24.28 -10.70
CA HIS A 94 -1.24 25.39 -11.47
C HIS A 94 -0.83 24.97 -12.88
N VAL A 95 0.00 23.93 -13.03
CA VAL A 95 0.54 23.54 -14.36
C VAL A 95 -0.48 22.92 -15.29
N LEU A 96 -1.62 22.48 -14.76
CA LEU A 96 -2.73 21.91 -15.53
C LEU A 96 -3.86 22.91 -15.78
N GLY A 97 -3.75 24.16 -15.34
CA GLY A 97 -4.82 25.16 -15.52
C GLY A 97 -6.10 24.75 -14.78
N LEU A 98 -5.95 24.45 -13.49
CA LEU A 98 -7.05 24.18 -12.57
C LEU A 98 -7.10 25.24 -11.46
N SER A 99 -8.31 25.59 -11.02
CA SER A 99 -8.59 26.28 -9.75
C SER A 99 -8.82 25.25 -8.63
N ILE A 100 -8.33 25.55 -7.43
CA ILE A 100 -8.64 24.78 -6.21
C ILE A 100 -9.99 25.23 -5.68
N VAL A 101 -10.97 24.32 -5.65
CA VAL A 101 -12.28 24.54 -5.01
C VAL A 101 -12.18 24.26 -3.52
N GLU A 102 -11.56 23.13 -3.16
CA GLU A 102 -11.35 22.72 -1.78
C GLU A 102 -10.06 21.88 -1.69
N MET A 103 -9.35 21.96 -0.57
CA MET A 103 -8.22 21.08 -0.30
C MET A 103 -8.04 20.91 1.20
N GLY A 104 -7.83 19.69 1.66
CA GLY A 104 -7.77 19.37 3.07
C GLY A 104 -7.08 18.04 3.35
N GLN A 105 -7.00 17.70 4.63
CA GLN A 105 -6.47 16.43 5.11
C GLN A 105 -7.59 15.71 5.87
N LYS A 106 -7.57 14.37 5.84
CA LYS A 106 -8.49 13.52 6.59
C LYS A 106 -7.78 12.26 7.06
N LYS A 107 -8.40 11.56 8.02
CA LYS A 107 -8.01 10.21 8.41
C LYS A 107 -9.11 9.23 8.00
N ILE A 108 -8.77 8.21 7.24
CA ILE A 108 -9.66 7.12 6.85
C ILE A 108 -9.55 6.03 7.91
N CYS A 109 -10.66 5.64 8.53
CA CYS A 109 -10.66 4.60 9.54
C CYS A 109 -10.47 3.22 8.88
N LEU A 110 -9.40 2.53 9.23
CA LEU A 110 -9.11 1.17 8.75
C LEU A 110 -9.80 0.12 9.63
N GLN A 111 -9.75 -1.15 9.19
CA GLN A 111 -10.41 -2.26 9.90
C GLN A 111 -9.88 -2.46 11.33
N ASN A 112 -8.59 -2.22 11.55
CA ASN A 112 -7.95 -2.25 12.87
C ASN A 112 -8.13 -0.95 13.68
N GLY A 113 -8.98 -0.02 13.22
CA GLY A 113 -9.21 1.27 13.86
C GLY A 113 -8.12 2.32 13.62
N ALA A 114 -7.02 1.97 12.96
CA ALA A 114 -5.97 2.92 12.60
C ALA A 114 -6.51 4.02 11.67
N GLY A 115 -6.06 5.26 11.89
CA GLY A 115 -6.41 6.39 11.04
C GLY A 115 -5.41 6.54 9.89
N TYR A 116 -5.75 6.05 8.70
CA TYR A 116 -4.93 6.22 7.51
C TYR A 116 -4.90 7.68 7.06
N PRO A 117 -3.73 8.34 7.02
CA PRO A 117 -3.62 9.74 6.67
C PRO A 117 -3.80 9.95 5.16
N ALA A 118 -4.71 10.83 4.77
CA ALA A 118 -4.94 11.17 3.38
C ALA A 118 -5.07 12.69 3.20
N ILE A 119 -4.54 13.18 2.09
CA ILE A 119 -4.71 14.56 1.62
C ILE A 119 -5.57 14.53 0.37
N PHE A 120 -6.51 15.45 0.28
CA PHE A 120 -7.42 15.52 -0.85
C PHE A 120 -7.55 16.94 -1.40
N GLY A 121 -7.91 17.05 -2.66
CA GLY A 121 -8.30 18.29 -3.31
C GLY A 121 -9.43 18.09 -4.30
N LEU A 122 -10.33 19.07 -4.37
CA LEU A 122 -11.35 19.22 -5.38
C LEU A 122 -10.95 20.39 -6.28
N PHE A 123 -10.86 20.13 -7.59
CA PHE A 123 -10.38 21.07 -8.57
C PHE A 123 -11.38 21.21 -9.72
N GLU A 124 -11.38 22.37 -10.36
CA GLU A 124 -12.15 22.64 -11.57
C GLU A 124 -11.29 23.40 -12.58
N THR A 125 -11.72 23.51 -13.84
CA THR A 125 -10.98 24.28 -14.85
C THR A 125 -10.89 25.74 -14.44
N GLY A 126 -9.67 26.29 -14.38
CA GLY A 126 -9.44 27.64 -13.88
C GLY A 126 -7.96 27.95 -13.73
N MET A 127 -7.60 29.03 -13.06
CA MET A 127 -6.19 29.32 -12.80
C MET A 127 -5.96 29.48 -11.31
N THR A 128 -5.13 28.60 -10.74
CA THR A 128 -4.59 28.75 -9.38
C THR A 128 -3.27 29.50 -9.44
N ALA A 129 -3.13 30.55 -8.63
CA ALA A 129 -1.83 31.15 -8.36
C ALA A 129 -0.93 30.12 -7.66
N PHE A 130 0.28 29.94 -8.16
CA PHE A 130 1.23 29.01 -7.55
C PHE A 130 2.07 29.72 -6.50
N GLU A 131 1.94 29.24 -5.27
CA GLU A 131 2.86 29.54 -4.19
C GLU A 131 3.63 28.25 -3.87
N PRO A 132 4.97 28.26 -3.86
CA PRO A 132 5.76 27.10 -3.45
C PRO A 132 5.37 26.64 -2.05
N GLY A 133 4.88 25.42 -1.94
CA GLY A 133 4.60 24.79 -0.64
C GLY A 133 5.87 24.36 0.10
N GLU A 134 5.70 23.98 1.36
CA GLU A 134 6.78 23.37 2.14
C GLU A 134 7.25 22.05 1.49
N SER A 135 8.56 21.80 1.59
CA SER A 135 9.15 20.56 1.11
C SER A 135 8.79 19.40 2.02
N LEU A 136 8.39 18.27 1.43
CA LEU A 136 8.15 17.00 2.15
C LEU A 136 9.45 16.28 2.52
N TYR A 137 10.60 16.75 2.05
CA TYR A 137 11.87 16.02 2.18
C TYR A 137 12.22 15.72 3.64
N SER A 138 12.11 16.71 4.54
CA SER A 138 12.49 16.55 5.94
C SER A 138 11.57 15.57 6.69
N SER A 139 10.26 15.63 6.48
CA SER A 139 9.31 14.72 7.14
C SER A 139 9.44 13.30 6.60
N LEU A 140 9.60 13.14 5.28
CA LEU A 140 9.82 11.83 4.66
C LEU A 140 11.16 11.22 5.07
N ALA A 141 12.25 12.00 5.09
CA ALA A 141 13.55 11.53 5.54
C ALA A 141 13.49 11.04 6.99
N LYS A 142 12.86 11.82 7.87
CA LYS A 142 12.64 11.41 9.26
C LYS A 142 11.86 10.10 9.38
N TYR A 143 10.72 9.98 8.67
CA TYR A 143 9.92 8.76 8.67
C TYR A 143 10.73 7.54 8.19
N VAL A 144 11.55 7.71 7.16
CA VAL A 144 12.41 6.64 6.62
C VAL A 144 13.49 6.25 7.64
N GLU A 145 14.15 7.20 8.28
CA GLU A 145 15.14 6.95 9.33
C GLU A 145 14.54 6.16 10.50
N GLU A 146 13.40 6.61 11.04
CA GLU A 146 12.67 5.92 12.10
C GLU A 146 12.23 4.51 11.65
N SER A 147 11.79 4.38 10.40
CA SER A 147 11.41 3.08 9.85
C SER A 147 12.59 2.12 9.75
N ILE A 148 13.78 2.59 9.36
CA ILE A 148 14.98 1.74 9.30
C ILE A 148 15.34 1.20 10.69
N GLU A 149 15.21 2.03 11.73
CA GLU A 149 15.37 1.59 13.11
C GLU A 149 14.30 0.56 13.50
N GLY A 150 13.04 0.82 13.18
CA GLY A 150 11.94 -0.10 13.43
C GLY A 150 12.11 -1.46 12.72
N VAL A 151 12.63 -1.49 11.48
CA VAL A 151 12.98 -2.73 10.78
C VAL A 151 14.05 -3.50 11.54
N THR A 152 15.05 -2.82 12.11
CA THR A 152 16.12 -3.45 12.90
C THR A 152 15.56 -4.10 14.17
N GLN A 153 14.63 -3.43 14.85
CA GLN A 153 13.94 -3.97 16.01
C GLN A 153 13.06 -5.17 15.64
N LEU A 154 12.28 -5.06 14.57
CA LEU A 154 11.46 -6.16 14.04
C LEU A 154 12.31 -7.39 13.70
N ARG A 155 13.43 -7.19 13.00
CA ARG A 155 14.39 -8.25 12.69
C ARG A 155 14.87 -8.96 13.96
N THR A 156 15.26 -8.19 14.98
CA THR A 156 15.76 -8.74 16.25
C THR A 156 14.70 -9.60 16.93
N ARG A 157 13.44 -9.13 16.99
CA ARG A 157 12.31 -9.90 17.55
C ARG A 157 12.05 -11.18 16.78
N LEU A 158 11.98 -11.11 15.45
CA LEU A 158 11.72 -12.29 14.61
C LEU A 158 12.83 -13.33 14.71
N LEU A 159 14.10 -12.92 14.71
CA LEU A 159 15.22 -13.83 14.89
C LEU A 159 15.25 -14.46 16.29
N ALA A 160 14.87 -13.71 17.34
CA ALA A 160 14.73 -14.26 18.69
C ALA A 160 13.58 -15.27 18.80
N LEU A 161 12.48 -15.02 18.09
CA LEU A 161 11.30 -15.90 18.09
C LEU A 161 11.53 -17.19 17.29
N MET A 162 12.04 -17.05 16.06
CA MET A 162 12.11 -18.13 15.09
C MET A 162 13.45 -18.87 15.16
N GLY A 163 14.51 -18.22 15.65
CA GLY A 163 15.87 -18.74 15.51
C GLY A 163 16.22 -19.04 14.05
N ASN A 164 17.19 -19.94 13.83
CA ASN A 164 17.55 -20.38 12.48
C ASN A 164 16.81 -21.63 12.02
N GLU A 165 16.33 -22.48 12.92
CA GLU A 165 15.86 -23.83 12.55
C GLU A 165 14.37 -24.07 12.84
N THR A 166 13.68 -23.13 13.48
CA THR A 166 12.27 -23.34 13.82
C THR A 166 11.43 -23.27 12.55
N PRO A 167 10.71 -24.35 12.19
CA PRO A 167 9.82 -24.32 11.04
C PRO A 167 8.69 -23.32 11.27
N PHE A 168 8.28 -22.63 10.22
CA PHE A 168 7.19 -21.67 10.33
C PHE A 168 6.32 -21.60 9.08
N VAL A 169 5.08 -21.18 9.26
CA VAL A 169 4.15 -20.79 8.21
C VAL A 169 3.97 -19.28 8.26
N LEU A 170 4.00 -18.65 7.10
CA LEU A 170 3.69 -17.22 6.97
C LEU A 170 2.22 -17.05 6.58
N TRP A 171 1.44 -16.37 7.42
CA TRP A 171 0.05 -16.03 7.13
C TRP A 171 -0.02 -14.59 6.60
N GLY A 172 -0.44 -14.45 5.35
CA GLY A 172 -0.52 -13.18 4.63
C GLY A 172 0.55 -13.09 3.54
N ALA A 173 0.09 -13.02 2.29
CA ALA A 173 0.94 -12.84 1.11
C ALA A 173 0.79 -11.42 0.55
N GLY A 174 1.18 -10.43 1.37
CA GLY A 174 1.10 -8.99 1.03
C GLY A 174 2.47 -8.31 0.96
N SER A 175 2.46 -6.98 0.79
CA SER A 175 3.69 -6.15 0.68
C SER A 175 4.63 -6.31 1.88
N LEU A 176 4.08 -6.42 3.10
CA LEU A 176 4.87 -6.63 4.31
C LEU A 176 5.59 -7.99 4.30
N ALA A 177 4.91 -9.05 3.90
CA ALA A 177 5.52 -10.37 3.70
C ALA A 177 6.59 -10.33 2.59
N GLN A 178 6.34 -9.59 1.50
CA GLN A 178 7.27 -9.48 0.38
C GLN A 178 8.57 -8.80 0.82
N ARG A 179 8.47 -7.77 1.64
CA ARG A 179 9.61 -7.09 2.23
C ARG A 179 10.43 -8.03 3.11
N LEU A 180 9.78 -8.71 4.06
CA LEU A 180 10.47 -9.66 4.95
C LEU A 180 11.21 -10.75 4.17
N ILE A 181 10.54 -11.38 3.21
CA ILE A 181 11.12 -12.45 2.40
C ILE A 181 12.27 -11.98 1.51
N GLY A 182 12.25 -10.71 1.08
CA GLY A 182 13.32 -10.12 0.29
C GLY A 182 14.62 -9.88 1.06
N GLU A 183 14.58 -9.95 2.40
CA GLU A 183 15.73 -9.68 3.25
C GLU A 183 16.69 -10.88 3.35
N PRO A 184 18.02 -10.68 3.22
CA PRO A 184 18.99 -11.77 3.30
C PRO A 184 19.02 -12.51 4.64
N TRP A 185 18.56 -11.87 5.72
CA TRP A 185 18.54 -12.45 7.06
C TRP A 185 17.28 -13.28 7.33
N PHE A 186 16.25 -13.19 6.49
CA PHE A 186 15.00 -13.88 6.72
C PHE A 186 15.17 -15.40 6.47
N PRO A 187 14.77 -16.28 7.40
CA PRO A 187 15.11 -17.71 7.36
C PRO A 187 14.23 -18.50 6.38
N LEU A 188 14.31 -18.19 5.07
CA LEU A 188 13.48 -18.81 4.03
C LEU A 188 13.60 -20.34 3.97
N HIS A 189 14.73 -20.90 4.38
CA HIS A 189 14.93 -22.35 4.43
C HIS A 189 14.03 -23.05 5.45
N SER A 190 13.57 -22.34 6.49
CA SER A 190 12.66 -22.86 7.53
C SER A 190 11.19 -22.54 7.25
N LEU A 191 10.89 -21.77 6.18
CA LEU A 191 9.52 -21.50 5.76
C LEU A 191 8.91 -22.79 5.19
N LEU A 192 7.82 -23.28 5.78
CA LEU A 192 7.11 -24.46 5.34
C LEU A 192 6.06 -24.12 4.28
N ALA A 193 5.17 -23.19 4.60
CA ALA A 193 4.05 -22.78 3.75
C ALA A 193 3.78 -21.28 3.85
N ILE A 194 3.07 -20.76 2.85
CA ILE A 194 2.48 -19.42 2.87
C ILE A 194 0.98 -19.61 2.73
N VAL A 195 0.21 -19.02 3.63
CA VAL A 195 -1.26 -19.10 3.63
C VAL A 195 -1.87 -17.72 3.50
N ASP A 196 -2.96 -17.62 2.75
CA ASP A 196 -3.76 -16.40 2.65
C ASP A 196 -5.22 -16.78 2.40
N ARG A 197 -6.15 -16.09 3.08
CA ARG A 197 -7.59 -16.33 2.92
C ARG A 197 -8.12 -15.83 1.58
N ASP A 198 -7.40 -14.91 0.93
CA ASP A 198 -7.80 -14.39 -0.37
C ASP A 198 -7.68 -15.47 -1.46
N SER A 199 -8.83 -16.02 -1.85
CA SER A 199 -8.94 -17.01 -2.93
C SER A 199 -8.31 -16.58 -4.26
N LYS A 200 -8.16 -15.28 -4.53
CA LYS A 200 -7.51 -14.77 -5.75
C LYS A 200 -5.99 -14.96 -5.71
N LYS A 201 -5.41 -15.01 -4.51
CA LYS A 201 -3.97 -15.26 -4.31
C LYS A 201 -3.64 -16.75 -4.27
N GLN A 202 -4.58 -17.57 -3.81
CA GLN A 202 -4.37 -19.02 -3.68
C GLN A 202 -4.00 -19.64 -5.03
N GLY A 203 -2.98 -20.52 -5.02
CA GLY A 203 -2.41 -21.13 -6.22
C GLY A 203 -1.39 -20.25 -6.97
N LEU A 204 -1.25 -18.96 -6.64
CA LEU A 204 -0.12 -18.15 -7.12
C LEU A 204 1.16 -18.51 -6.37
N ARG A 205 2.30 -18.16 -6.97
CA ARG A 205 3.62 -18.37 -6.35
C ARG A 205 4.10 -17.13 -5.60
N PHE A 206 4.57 -17.34 -4.37
CA PHE A 206 5.19 -16.34 -3.52
C PHE A 206 6.39 -16.97 -2.81
N ALA A 207 7.56 -16.34 -2.88
CA ALA A 207 8.81 -16.90 -2.33
C ALA A 207 9.12 -18.35 -2.78
N GLY A 208 8.77 -18.69 -4.03
CA GLY A 208 8.95 -20.05 -4.57
C GLY A 208 7.92 -21.08 -4.11
N LYS A 209 7.01 -20.75 -3.19
CA LYS A 209 5.92 -21.61 -2.69
C LYS A 209 4.58 -21.22 -3.28
N LEU A 210 3.63 -22.15 -3.32
CA LEU A 210 2.24 -21.82 -3.64
C LEU A 210 1.60 -21.16 -2.41
N ILE A 211 0.78 -20.14 -2.63
CA ILE A 211 -0.10 -19.59 -1.60
C ILE A 211 -1.26 -20.58 -1.42
N LEU A 212 -1.44 -21.08 -0.21
CA LEU A 212 -2.50 -22.04 0.13
C LEU A 212 -3.63 -21.36 0.91
N SER A 213 -4.79 -22.00 0.98
CA SER A 213 -5.78 -21.62 1.99
C SER A 213 -5.26 -22.00 3.38
N PRO A 214 -5.65 -21.27 4.44
CA PRO A 214 -5.22 -21.59 5.81
C PRO A 214 -5.61 -23.01 6.24
N GLU A 215 -6.79 -23.49 5.85
CA GLU A 215 -7.30 -24.82 6.18
C GLU A 215 -6.43 -25.94 5.62
N VAL A 216 -5.76 -25.70 4.48
CA VAL A 216 -4.90 -26.68 3.82
C VAL A 216 -3.46 -26.51 4.26
N GLY A 217 -2.96 -25.27 4.27
CA GLY A 217 -1.55 -24.97 4.53
C GLY A 217 -1.13 -25.14 5.99
N LEU A 218 -2.07 -25.31 6.91
CA LEU A 218 -1.84 -25.57 8.34
C LEU A 218 -2.07 -27.03 8.76
N GLN A 219 -2.18 -27.97 7.81
CA GLN A 219 -2.33 -29.39 8.13
C GLN A 219 -1.00 -30.14 8.09
N ASN A 220 -0.86 -31.13 8.99
CA ASN A 220 0.26 -32.09 9.00
C ASN A 220 1.66 -31.44 9.06
N LEU A 221 1.79 -30.31 9.76
CA LEU A 221 3.07 -29.64 9.99
C LEU A 221 3.74 -30.17 11.26
N PRO A 222 5.09 -30.10 11.38
CA PRO A 222 5.81 -30.46 12.61
C PRO A 222 5.24 -29.78 13.85
N ASP A 223 5.23 -30.47 14.99
CA ASP A 223 4.64 -29.99 16.24
C ASP A 223 5.24 -28.66 16.74
N ASN A 224 6.50 -28.39 16.41
CA ASN A 224 7.21 -27.16 16.77
C ASN A 224 7.04 -26.02 15.75
N THR A 225 6.08 -26.10 14.83
CA THR A 225 5.85 -25.07 13.81
C THR A 225 5.24 -23.81 14.40
N LEU A 226 5.78 -22.65 14.02
CA LEU A 226 5.19 -21.33 14.33
C LEU A 226 4.28 -20.85 13.20
N VAL A 227 3.25 -20.07 13.54
CA VAL A 227 2.47 -19.31 12.57
C VAL A 227 2.76 -17.83 12.75
N ILE A 228 3.34 -17.21 11.73
CA ILE A 228 3.74 -15.80 11.73
C ILE A 228 2.76 -15.02 10.85
N CYS A 229 1.93 -14.17 11.44
CA CYS A 229 1.04 -13.28 10.71
C CYS A 229 1.80 -12.06 10.19
N ALA A 230 1.89 -11.95 8.86
CA ALA A 230 2.56 -10.88 8.13
C ALA A 230 1.58 -9.89 7.50
N ALA A 231 0.62 -9.41 8.29
CA ALA A 231 -0.35 -8.40 7.90
C ALA A 231 -0.47 -7.33 8.99
N ALA A 232 -0.54 -6.06 8.59
CA ALA A 232 -0.70 -4.95 9.54
C ALA A 232 -2.18 -4.63 9.83
N VAL A 233 -2.96 -4.39 8.77
CA VAL A 233 -4.35 -3.94 8.90
C VAL A 233 -5.30 -5.09 9.25
N ALA A 234 -4.99 -6.30 8.81
CA ALA A 234 -5.85 -7.47 8.96
C ALA A 234 -5.42 -8.41 10.11
N ALA A 235 -4.48 -7.99 10.96
CA ALA A 235 -3.90 -8.84 12.01
C ALA A 235 -4.97 -9.45 12.93
N ASP A 236 -5.83 -8.62 13.53
CA ASP A 236 -6.90 -9.06 14.44
C ASP A 236 -7.85 -10.06 13.78
N GLN A 237 -8.21 -9.80 12.52
CA GLN A 237 -9.10 -10.69 11.78
C GLN A 237 -8.40 -12.01 11.44
N ILE A 238 -7.11 -11.98 11.10
CA ILE A 238 -6.32 -13.18 10.86
C ILE A 238 -6.17 -14.00 12.15
N GLU A 239 -6.00 -13.36 13.30
CA GLU A 239 -5.95 -14.04 14.59
C GLU A 239 -7.30 -14.71 14.92
N GLN A 240 -8.43 -14.03 14.65
CA GLN A 240 -9.76 -14.64 14.78
C GLN A 240 -9.94 -15.83 13.83
N ASP A 241 -9.55 -15.68 12.57
CA ASP A 241 -9.60 -16.73 11.56
C ASP A 241 -8.71 -17.92 12.01
N TYR A 242 -7.51 -17.65 12.55
CA TYR A 242 -6.60 -18.64 13.11
C TYR A 242 -7.23 -19.41 14.28
N CYS A 243 -7.82 -18.69 15.25
CA CYS A 243 -8.50 -19.29 16.39
C CYS A 243 -9.67 -20.20 15.97
N ALA A 244 -10.41 -19.81 14.94
CA ALA A 244 -11.54 -20.58 14.42
C ALA A 244 -11.12 -21.91 13.75
N LEU A 245 -9.88 -22.03 13.26
CA LEU A 245 -9.36 -23.28 12.69
C LEU A 245 -9.10 -24.36 13.76
N GLY A 246 -8.95 -23.98 15.03
CA GLY A 246 -8.70 -24.91 16.13
C GLY A 246 -7.37 -25.66 16.04
N VAL A 247 -6.39 -25.12 15.29
CA VAL A 247 -5.03 -25.66 15.21
C VAL A 247 -4.18 -25.18 16.40
N ALA A 248 -3.22 -26.00 16.83
CA ALA A 248 -2.50 -25.82 18.10
C ALA A 248 -1.08 -25.24 17.96
N TYR A 249 -0.77 -24.60 16.82
CA TYR A 249 0.53 -23.95 16.63
C TYR A 249 0.63 -22.64 17.41
N PRO A 250 1.81 -22.20 17.87
CA PRO A 250 1.98 -20.85 18.41
C PRO A 250 1.79 -19.82 17.29
N PHE A 251 0.89 -18.84 17.51
CA PHE A 251 0.61 -17.75 16.59
C PHE A 251 1.25 -16.46 17.07
N HIS A 252 1.91 -15.74 16.17
CA HIS A 252 2.54 -14.46 16.45
C HIS A 252 2.29 -13.49 15.31
N SER A 253 1.75 -12.31 15.61
CA SER A 253 1.69 -11.21 14.65
C SER A 253 2.99 -10.42 14.65
N ILE A 254 3.47 -10.02 13.48
CA ILE A 254 4.69 -9.21 13.38
C ILE A 254 4.50 -7.76 13.83
N VAL A 255 3.25 -7.31 13.88
CA VAL A 255 2.89 -5.98 14.42
C VAL A 255 2.73 -5.98 15.94
N ASP A 256 2.63 -7.14 16.58
CA ASP A 256 2.54 -7.23 18.04
C ASP A 256 3.94 -7.08 18.64
N GLY A 257 4.27 -5.88 19.10
CA GLY A 257 5.46 -5.55 19.87
C GLY A 257 5.21 -4.21 20.54
N GLU A 258 5.47 -4.12 21.85
CA GLU A 258 5.18 -2.93 22.67
C GLU A 258 5.40 -1.62 21.91
N HIS A 259 4.31 -0.88 21.69
CA HIS A 259 4.33 0.52 21.26
C HIS A 259 4.84 1.42 22.39
#